data_AF-A0A842MTJ9-F1
#
_entry.id   AF-A0A842MTJ9-F1
#
_cell.length_a   1.000
_cell.length_b   1.000
_cell.length_c   1.000
_cell.angle_alpha   90.00
_cell.angle_beta   90.00
_cell.angle_gamma   90.00
#
_symmetry.space_group_name_H-M   'P 1'
#
loop_
_entity.id
_entity.type
_entity.pdbx_description
1 polymer ?
#
loop_
_entity_poly.entity_id
_entity_poly.type
_entity_poly.pdbx_seq_one_letter_code
_entity_poly.pdbx_strand_id
1 'polypeptide(L)'
;MPAGGLVYYVTSPGNLSNVIAEPIRAFVYLAILVAFCVVFSLTWLEVGGLGPSSVAKQLVDAGMQIPGYRRSQRAIEHILKRYIPAVTVLGGIIVGLIAGLSDFFGVFGSGIGILLSVGILYQYYEILVRERVAEMYPAFRRIFGE
;
A
#
# COMPACT_ATOMS: atom_id res chain seq x y z
N MET A 1 -24.63 3.39 -24.59
CA MET A 1 -23.25 3.93 -24.55
C MET A 1 -23.36 5.39 -24.14
N PRO A 2 -22.81 5.83 -23.01
CA PRO A 2 -22.93 7.23 -22.62
C PRO A 2 -21.99 8.06 -23.49
N ALA A 3 -22.58 8.90 -24.35
CA ALA A 3 -21.93 9.89 -25.18
C ALA A 3 -21.93 11.22 -24.43
N GLY A 4 -20.82 11.54 -23.76
CA GLY A 4 -20.54 12.87 -23.20
C GLY A 4 -20.44 12.97 -21.67
N GLY A 5 -19.41 13.70 -21.21
CA GLY A 5 -19.20 14.10 -19.81
C GLY A 5 -17.84 13.68 -19.21
N LEU A 6 -17.45 14.28 -18.08
CA LEU A 6 -16.27 13.88 -17.28
C LEU A 6 -16.24 12.38 -16.96
N VAL A 7 -17.41 11.75 -16.94
CA VAL A 7 -17.63 10.29 -16.81
C VAL A 7 -16.94 9.47 -17.91
N TYR A 8 -16.79 10.04 -19.12
CA TYR A 8 -16.08 9.40 -20.23
C TYR A 8 -14.58 9.24 -19.95
N TYR A 9 -13.98 10.15 -19.17
CA TYR A 9 -12.57 10.08 -18.78
C TYR A 9 -12.30 9.19 -17.57
N VAL A 10 -13.32 8.95 -16.73
CA VAL A 10 -13.20 8.17 -15.49
C VAL A 10 -13.52 6.68 -15.72
N THR A 11 -14.24 6.35 -16.79
CA THR A 11 -14.60 4.96 -17.10
C THR A 11 -13.51 4.29 -17.92
N SER A 12 -12.97 3.18 -17.39
CA SER A 12 -12.00 2.32 -18.08
C SER A 12 -12.52 1.93 -19.47
N PRO A 13 -11.75 2.17 -20.54
CA PRO A 13 -12.03 1.62 -21.86
C PRO A 13 -11.73 0.13 -21.75
N GLY A 14 -12.70 -0.67 -21.30
CA GLY A 14 -12.52 -2.08 -20.90
C GLY A 14 -12.11 -3.07 -22.00
N ASN A 15 -11.43 -2.63 -23.06
CA ASN A 15 -10.85 -3.48 -24.11
C ASN A 15 -9.54 -2.89 -24.66
N LEU A 16 -8.53 -3.74 -24.88
CA LEU A 16 -7.26 -3.41 -25.55
C LEU A 16 -7.45 -2.74 -26.92
N SER A 17 -8.52 -3.11 -27.64
CA SER A 17 -8.94 -2.51 -28.91
C SER A 17 -9.36 -1.04 -28.79
N ASN A 18 -9.92 -0.61 -27.65
CA ASN A 18 -10.28 0.79 -27.40
C ASN A 18 -9.09 1.61 -26.89
N VAL A 19 -8.13 0.98 -26.20
CA VAL A 19 -6.86 1.61 -25.78
C VAL A 19 -5.99 1.98 -26.97
N ILE A 20 -5.96 1.12 -28.00
CA ILE A 20 -5.23 1.37 -29.26
C ILE A 20 -5.93 2.43 -30.12
N ALA A 21 -7.27 2.50 -30.08
CA ALA A 21 -8.04 3.48 -30.82
C ALA A 21 -7.96 4.91 -30.22
N GLU A 22 -7.86 5.04 -28.89
CA GLU A 22 -7.81 6.32 -28.17
C GLU A 22 -6.67 6.37 -27.13
N PRO A 23 -5.38 6.39 -27.56
CA PRO A 23 -4.23 6.30 -26.66
C PRO A 23 -4.15 7.46 -25.65
N ILE A 24 -4.65 8.65 -26.03
CA ILE A 24 -4.71 9.82 -25.15
C ILE A 24 -5.67 9.57 -23.97
N ARG A 25 -6.80 8.89 -24.18
CA ARG A 25 -7.78 8.61 -23.14
C ARG A 25 -7.25 7.57 -22.14
N ALA A 26 -6.55 6.55 -22.63
CA ALA A 26 -5.89 5.56 -21.78
C ALA A 26 -4.81 6.19 -20.90
N PHE A 27 -4.00 7.10 -21.45
CA PHE A 27 -3.00 7.83 -20.68
C PHE A 27 -3.62 8.73 -19.61
N VAL A 28 -4.69 9.46 -19.93
CA VAL A 28 -5.41 10.31 -18.97
C VAL A 28 -6.04 9.47 -17.86
N TYR A 29 -6.68 8.33 -18.18
CA TYR A 29 -7.22 7.40 -17.18
C TYR A 29 -6.13 6.90 -16.23
N LEU A 30 -5.00 6.42 -16.77
CA LEU A 30 -3.88 5.92 -15.97
C LEU A 30 -3.28 7.02 -15.09
N ALA A 31 -3.12 8.24 -15.61
CA ALA A 31 -2.60 9.36 -14.85
C ALA A 31 -3.53 9.75 -13.70
N ILE A 32 -4.85 9.79 -13.93
CA ILE A 32 -5.85 10.04 -12.90
C ILE A 32 -5.83 8.92 -11.84
N LEU A 33 -5.81 7.66 -12.26
CA LEU A 33 -5.78 6.50 -11.37
C LEU A 33 -4.55 6.54 -10.46
N VAL A 34 -3.36 6.77 -11.01
CA VAL A 34 -2.11 6.89 -10.25
C VAL A 34 -2.16 8.08 -9.30
N ALA A 35 -2.66 9.24 -9.74
CA ALA A 35 -2.79 10.42 -8.87
C ALA A 35 -3.71 10.13 -7.66
N PHE A 36 -4.87 9.51 -7.89
CA PHE A 36 -5.76 9.09 -6.81
C PHE A 36 -5.10 8.07 -5.88
N CYS A 37 -4.37 7.09 -6.43
CA CYS A 37 -3.65 6.08 -5.63
C CYS A 37 -2.61 6.72 -4.70
N VAL A 38 -1.85 7.71 -5.19
CA VAL A 38 -0.85 8.44 -4.39
C VAL A 38 -1.51 9.25 -3.29
N VAL A 39 -2.55 10.03 -3.62
CA VAL A 39 -3.27 10.84 -2.63
C VAL A 39 -3.86 9.93 -1.55
N PHE A 40 -4.51 8.83 -1.95
CA PHE A 40 -5.10 7.90 -1.00
C PHE A 40 -4.06 7.21 -0.13
N SER A 41 -2.91 6.82 -0.68
CA SER A 41 -1.81 6.21 0.08
C SER A 41 -1.25 7.15 1.15
N LEU A 42 -1.10 8.45 0.82
CA LEU A 42 -0.66 9.46 1.78
C LEU A 42 -1.69 9.73 2.88
N THR A 43 -2.97 9.88 2.51
CA THR A 43 -4.05 10.05 3.50
C THR A 43 -4.16 8.83 4.42
N TRP A 44 -4.01 7.62 3.87
CA TRP A 44 -4.07 6.38 4.65
C TRP A 44 -2.90 6.24 5.63
N LEU A 45 -1.73 6.80 5.32
CA LEU A 45 -0.60 6.84 6.25
C LEU A 45 -0.93 7.66 7.51
N GLU A 46 -1.61 8.80 7.33
CA GLU A 46 -2.02 9.66 8.43
C GLU A 46 -3.17 9.06 9.23
N VAL A 47 -4.20 8.55 8.55
CA VAL A 47 -5.39 7.97 9.20
C VAL A 47 -5.10 6.61 9.84
N GLY A 48 -4.28 5.78 9.19
CA GLY A 48 -3.91 4.44 9.67
C GLY A 48 -2.92 4.46 10.83
N GLY A 49 -2.50 5.64 11.31
CA GLY A 49 -1.55 5.75 12.41
C GLY A 49 -0.17 5.16 12.08
N LEU A 50 0.16 5.01 10.79
CA LEU A 50 1.46 4.52 10.31
C LEU A 50 2.47 5.66 10.12
N GLY A 51 2.19 6.81 10.73
CA GLY A 51 3.07 7.97 10.69
C GLY A 51 4.45 7.68 11.31
N PRO A 52 5.50 8.43 10.90
CA PRO A 52 6.86 8.23 11.37
C PRO A 52 7.03 8.22 12.89
N SER A 53 6.28 9.07 13.59
CA SER A 53 6.33 9.16 15.05
C SER A 53 5.71 7.94 15.73
N SER A 54 4.59 7.43 15.19
CA SER A 54 3.91 6.22 15.69
C SER A 54 4.78 4.98 15.49
N VAL A 55 5.32 4.79 14.29
CA VAL A 55 6.20 3.65 13.98
C VAL A 55 7.50 3.72 14.78
N ALA A 56 8.09 4.91 14.93
CA ALA A 56 9.26 5.10 15.78
C ALA A 56 8.98 4.75 17.25
N LYS A 57 7.81 5.15 17.77
CA LYS A 57 7.37 4.81 19.13
C LYS A 57 7.21 3.28 19.28
N GLN A 58 6.53 2.62 18.35
CA GLN A 58 6.37 1.16 18.35
C GLN A 58 7.71 0.42 18.31
N LEU A 59 8.68 0.89 17.51
CA LEU A 59 10.03 0.31 17.47
C LEU A 59 10.77 0.44 18.80
N VAL A 60 10.72 1.62 19.42
CA VAL A 60 11.36 1.86 20.73
C VAL A 60 10.70 1.03 21.82
N ASP A 61 9.37 0.94 21.83
CA ASP A 61 8.57 0.16 22.79
C ASP A 61 8.83 -1.36 22.62
N ALA A 62 9.13 -1.83 21.40
CA ALA A 62 9.52 -3.21 21.11
C ALA A 62 10.94 -3.57 21.60
N GLY A 63 11.63 -2.67 22.30
CA GLY A 63 12.95 -2.94 22.88
C GLY A 63 14.11 -2.85 21.88
N MET A 64 13.87 -2.43 20.62
CA MET A 64 14.94 -2.13 19.68
C MET A 64 15.72 -0.90 20.15
N GLN A 65 16.86 -1.14 20.80
CA GLN A 65 17.89 -0.13 21.02
C GLN A 65 18.85 -0.16 19.83
N ILE A 66 18.98 0.95 19.11
CA ILE A 66 20.09 1.12 18.18
C ILE A 66 21.36 1.28 19.03
N PRO A 67 22.32 0.33 18.99
CA PRO A 67 23.55 0.45 19.76
C PRO A 67 24.30 1.72 19.35
N GLY A 68 24.59 2.60 20.31
CA GLY A 68 25.41 3.81 20.10
C GLY A 68 24.73 5.18 20.24
N TYR A 69 23.40 5.26 20.41
CA TYR A 69 22.70 6.51 20.71
C TYR A 69 21.88 6.39 22.00
N ARG A 70 21.89 7.40 22.88
CA ARG A 70 20.94 7.50 24.00
C ARG A 70 19.53 7.27 23.44
N ARG A 71 18.69 6.45 24.10
CA ARG A 71 17.30 6.13 23.72
C ARG A 71 16.53 7.36 23.22
N SER A 72 16.66 7.70 21.94
CA SER A 72 16.08 8.92 21.40
C SER A 72 15.18 8.53 20.25
N GLN A 73 13.90 8.42 20.59
CA GLN A 73 12.79 8.32 19.64
C GLN A 73 12.94 9.33 18.50
N ARG A 74 13.47 10.53 18.79
CA ARG A 74 13.74 11.61 17.83
C ARG A 74 14.72 11.24 16.71
N ALA A 75 15.77 10.45 16.99
CA ALA A 75 16.72 10.06 15.94
C ALA A 75 16.10 9.08 14.95
N ILE A 76 15.36 8.08 15.46
CA ILE A 76 14.65 7.10 14.65
C ILE A 76 13.53 7.77 13.85
N GLU A 77 12.76 8.64 14.49
CA GLU A 77 11.70 9.41 13.84
C GLU A 77 12.24 10.27 12.69
N HIS A 78 13.42 10.89 12.84
CA HIS A 78 13.99 11.74 11.80
C HIS A 78 14.35 10.95 10.54
N ILE A 79 14.86 9.73 10.72
CA ILE A 79 15.14 8.80 9.61
C ILE A 79 13.82 8.38 8.96
N LEU A 80 12.88 7.84 9.75
CA LEU A 80 11.58 7.35 9.27
C LEU A 80 10.76 8.43 8.55
N LYS A 81 10.87 9.69 8.98
CA LYS A 81 10.18 10.83 8.35
C LYS A 81 10.57 11.04 6.88
N ARG A 82 11.77 10.64 6.47
CA ARG A 82 12.21 10.71 5.07
C ARG A 82 11.82 9.46 4.28
N TYR A 83 11.86 8.29 4.91
CA TYR A 83 11.62 7.02 4.21
C TYR A 83 10.14 6.68 4.06
N ILE A 84 9.31 6.86 5.10
CA ILE A 84 7.92 6.41 5.06
C ILE A 84 7.12 7.15 3.97
N PRO A 85 7.13 8.51 3.89
CA PRO A 85 6.38 9.20 2.83
C PRO A 85 6.88 8.84 1.43
N ALA A 86 8.20 8.65 1.26
CA ALA A 86 8.78 8.26 -0.02
C ALA A 86 8.32 6.86 -0.46
N VAL A 87 8.35 5.88 0.45
CA VAL A 87 7.88 4.52 0.18
C VAL A 87 6.38 4.49 -0.09
N THR A 88 5.59 5.30 0.62
CA THR A 88 4.14 5.40 0.40
C THR A 88 3.80 5.98 -0.97
N VAL A 89 4.49 7.03 -1.42
CA VAL A 89 4.29 7.59 -2.75
C VAL A 89 4.72 6.61 -3.84
N LEU A 90 5.90 5.98 -3.69
CA LEU A 90 6.38 4.99 -4.64
C LEU A 90 5.45 3.77 -4.70
N GLY A 91 5.00 3.28 -3.54
CA GLY A 91 4.03 2.20 -3.44
C GLY A 91 2.71 2.54 -4.13
N GLY A 92 2.16 3.73 -3.86
CA GLY A 92 0.94 4.20 -4.53
C GLY A 92 1.08 4.30 -6.05
N ILE A 93 2.22 4.79 -6.55
CA ILE A 93 2.49 4.84 -8.00
C ILE A 93 2.56 3.43 -8.60
N ILE A 94 3.32 2.53 -7.98
CA ILE A 94 3.50 1.16 -8.48
C ILE A 94 2.17 0.41 -8.49
N VAL A 95 1.41 0.47 -7.40
CA VAL A 95 0.10 -0.19 -7.29
C VAL A 95 -0.88 0.39 -8.31
N GLY A 96 -0.94 1.72 -8.45
CA GLY A 96 -1.76 2.39 -9.45
C GLY A 96 -1.41 2.00 -10.89
N LEU A 97 -0.12 1.86 -11.19
CA LEU A 97 0.35 1.40 -12.50
C LEU A 97 -0.02 -0.06 -12.77
N ILE A 98 0.18 -0.96 -11.80
CA ILE A 98 -0.18 -2.37 -11.94
C ILE A 98 -1.68 -2.52 -12.13
N ALA A 99 -2.49 -1.80 -11.35
CA ALA A 99 -3.94 -1.80 -11.49
C ALA A 99 -4.38 -1.30 -12.87
N GLY A 100 -3.86 -0.14 -13.30
CA GLY A 100 -4.21 0.47 -14.59
C GLY A 100 -3.77 -0.37 -15.79
N LEU A 101 -2.56 -0.94 -15.75
CA LEU A 101 -2.09 -1.85 -16.80
C LEU A 101 -2.94 -3.12 -16.85
N SER A 102 -3.26 -3.72 -15.70
CA SER A 102 -4.09 -4.92 -15.62
C SER A 102 -5.51 -4.69 -16.16
N ASP A 103 -6.06 -3.49 -15.96
CA ASP A 103 -7.33 -3.10 -16.57
C ASP A 103 -7.24 -3.03 -18.11
N PHE A 104 -6.11 -2.56 -18.67
CA PHE A 104 -5.90 -2.55 -20.13
C PHE A 104 -5.74 -3.94 -20.74
N PHE A 105 -5.12 -4.88 -20.01
CA PHE A 105 -5.02 -6.27 -20.43
C PHE A 105 -6.35 -7.03 -20.33
N GLY A 106 -7.41 -6.41 -19.77
CA GLY A 106 -8.73 -7.03 -19.69
C GLY A 106 -8.75 -8.26 -18.78
N VAL A 107 -7.94 -8.27 -17.73
CA VAL A 107 -7.86 -9.41 -16.80
C VAL A 107 -9.21 -9.63 -16.13
N PHE A 108 -9.66 -10.89 -16.09
CA PHE A 108 -10.90 -11.29 -15.43
C PHE A 108 -10.88 -10.86 -13.96
N GLY A 109 -11.81 -9.98 -13.56
CA GLY A 109 -11.91 -9.48 -12.19
C GLY A 109 -11.32 -8.09 -11.94
N SER A 110 -10.85 -7.38 -12.97
CA SER A 110 -10.17 -6.06 -12.91
C SER A 110 -8.83 -6.09 -12.16
N GLY A 111 -7.90 -5.21 -12.53
CA GLY A 111 -6.61 -5.09 -11.86
C GLY A 111 -6.75 -4.79 -10.38
N ILE A 112 -7.71 -3.93 -10.04
CA ILE A 112 -7.99 -3.53 -8.66
C ILE A 112 -8.54 -4.72 -7.85
N GLY A 113 -9.50 -5.47 -8.38
CA GLY A 113 -10.12 -6.60 -7.68
C GLY A 113 -9.13 -7.72 -7.35
N ILE A 114 -8.19 -8.00 -8.26
CA ILE A 114 -7.14 -9.00 -8.03
C ILE A 114 -6.16 -8.54 -6.96
N LEU A 115 -5.68 -7.29 -7.03
CA LEU A 115 -4.76 -6.74 -6.03
C LEU A 115 -5.38 -6.74 -4.63
N LEU A 116 -6.66 -6.38 -4.51
CA LEU A 116 -7.38 -6.44 -3.24
C LEU A 116 -7.53 -7.88 -2.75
N SER A 117 -7.89 -8.81 -3.63
CA SER A 117 -8.06 -10.23 -3.27
C SER A 117 -6.75 -10.83 -2.75
N VAL A 118 -5.64 -10.59 -3.46
CA VAL A 118 -4.31 -11.04 -3.04
C VAL A 118 -3.91 -10.37 -1.73
N GLY A 119 -4.15 -9.06 -1.57
CA GLY A 119 -3.86 -8.34 -0.33
C GLY A 119 -4.59 -8.89 0.89
N ILE A 120 -5.90 -9.16 0.75
CA ILE A 120 -6.71 -9.76 1.82
C ILE A 120 -6.19 -11.17 2.17
N LEU A 121 -5.88 -11.99 1.17
CA LEU A 121 -5.35 -13.34 1.40
C LEU A 121 -4.01 -13.32 2.14
N TYR A 122 -3.09 -12.43 1.76
CA TYR A 122 -1.82 -12.27 2.46
C TYR A 122 -2.01 -11.79 3.90
N GLN A 123 -2.91 -10.83 4.12
CA GLN A 123 -3.23 -10.36 5.47
C GLN A 123 -3.77 -11.51 6.35
N TYR A 124 -4.68 -12.32 5.83
CA TYR A 124 -5.18 -13.51 6.54
C TYR A 124 -4.07 -14.54 6.80
N TYR A 125 -3.20 -14.77 5.83
CA TYR A 125 -2.06 -15.66 5.98
C TYR A 125 -1.14 -15.21 7.12
N GLU A 126 -0.79 -13.92 7.21
CA GLU A 126 0.03 -13.40 8.30
C GLU A 126 -0.62 -13.57 9.68
N ILE A 127 -1.94 -13.35 9.77
CA ILE A 127 -2.69 -13.54 11.02
C ILE A 127 -2.61 -15.01 11.45
N LEU A 128 -2.86 -15.94 10.54
CA LEU A 128 -2.79 -17.37 10.81
C LEU A 128 -1.38 -17.81 11.21
N VAL A 129 -0.36 -17.37 10.48
CA VAL A 129 1.04 -17.71 10.80
C VAL A 129 1.41 -17.18 12.19
N ARG A 130 1.00 -15.95 12.53
CA ARG A 130 1.24 -15.36 13.86
C ARG A 130 0.58 -16.18 14.97
N GLU A 131 -0.65 -16.63 14.77
CA GLU A 131 -1.38 -17.47 15.72
C GLU A 131 -0.69 -18.83 15.91
N ARG A 132 -0.29 -19.48 14.80
CA ARG A 132 0.43 -20.76 14.84
C ARG A 132 1.80 -20.65 15.51
N VAL A 133 2.53 -19.57 15.29
CA VAL A 133 3.80 -19.31 15.98
C VAL A 133 3.57 -19.11 17.49
N ALA A 134 2.50 -18.40 17.87
CA ALA A 134 2.15 -18.20 19.28
C ALA A 134 1.76 -19.51 19.98
N GLU A 135 1.05 -20.41 19.29
CA GLU A 135 0.66 -21.73 19.80
C GLU A 135 1.80 -22.74 19.84
N MET A 136 2.71 -22.71 18.86
CA MET A 136 3.85 -23.64 18.76
C MET A 136 4.97 -23.28 19.73
N TYR A 137 5.08 -21.99 20.11
CA TYR A 137 6.06 -21.48 21.05
C TYR A 137 5.42 -20.79 22.28
N PRO A 138 4.61 -21.50 23.09
CA PRO A 138 4.05 -20.93 24.32
C PRO A 138 5.17 -20.55 25.33
N ALA A 139 6.36 -21.15 25.17
CA ALA A 139 7.56 -20.88 25.97
C ALA A 139 8.31 -19.58 25.60
N PHE A 140 8.21 -19.08 24.37
CA PHE A 140 8.86 -17.80 23.99
C PHE A 140 8.26 -16.60 24.73
N ARG A 141 6.99 -16.72 25.15
CA ARG A 141 6.30 -15.75 26.02
C ARG A 141 6.95 -15.61 27.40
N ARG A 142 7.63 -16.65 27.91
CA ARG A 142 8.30 -16.66 29.22
C ARG A 142 9.75 -16.20 29.18
N ILE A 143 10.40 -16.20 28.01
CA ILE A 143 11.82 -15.81 27.86
C ILE A 143 11.97 -14.32 27.52
N PHE A 144 11.00 -13.74 26.80
CA PHE A 144 10.96 -12.30 26.46
C PHE A 144 10.04 -11.48 27.37
N GLY A 145 9.50 -12.09 28.41
CA GLY A 145 8.50 -11.50 29.30
C GLY A 145 8.86 -11.63 30.78
N GLU A 146 10.00 -11.05 31.18
CA GLU A 146 10.22 -10.25 32.40
C GLU A 146 11.28 -9.18 32.09
#